data_AF-A0A522AQJ8-F1
#
_entry.id   AF-A0A522AQJ8-F1
#
_cell.length_a   1.000
_cell.length_b   1.000
_cell.length_c   1.000
_cell.angle_alpha   90.00
_cell.angle_beta   90.00
_cell.angle_gamma   90.00
#
_symmetry.space_group_name_H-M   'P 1'
#
loop_
_entity.id
_entity.type
_entity.pdbx_description
1 polymer ?
#
loop_
_entity_poly.entity_id
_entity_poly.type
_entity_poly.pdbx_seq_one_letter_code
_entity_poly.pdbx_strand_id
1 'polypeptide(L)' 'MIVPVVLAGGAGTRLWPLSRRLFPKQFLPLVGDRPMLQATLERLAGLAPGPAV' A
#
# COMPACT_ATOMS: atom_id res chain seq x y z
N MET A 1 16.38 -11.30 12.95
CA MET A 1 14.92 -11.07 12.93
C MET A 1 14.67 -9.85 12.08
N ILE A 2 13.81 -9.94 11.06
CA ILE A 2 13.48 -8.81 10.18
C ILE A 2 12.01 -8.47 10.40
N VAL A 3 11.71 -7.19 10.60
CA VAL A 3 10.34 -6.68 10.74
C VAL A 3 10.10 -5.67 9.62
N PRO A 4 9.35 -6.01 8.56
CA PRO A 4 9.06 -5.07 7.50
C PRO A 4 8.04 -4.03 7.95
N VAL A 5 8.29 -2.77 7.61
CA VAL A 5 7.39 -1.64 7.92
C VAL A 5 6.92 -1.02 6.61
N VAL A 6 5.61 -1.00 6.37
CA VAL A 6 5.01 -0.33 5.19
C VAL A 6 4.52 1.05 5.60
N LEU A 7 5.22 2.08 5.16
CA LEU A 7 4.82 3.47 5.38
C LEU A 7 3.73 3.88 4.38
N ALA A 8 2.47 3.89 4.84
CA ALA A 8 1.31 4.26 4.03
C ALA A 8 0.84 5.70 4.32
N GLY A 9 1.64 6.68 3.90
CA GLY A 9 1.37 8.11 4.11
C GLY A 9 1.20 8.92 2.82
N GLY A 10 0.79 10.18 3.00
CA GLY A 10 0.62 11.18 1.95
C GLY A 10 -0.78 11.22 1.33
N ALA A 11 -1.32 12.42 1.12
CA ALA A 11 -2.68 12.62 0.61
C ALA A 11 -2.87 12.31 -0.89
N GLY A 12 -1.79 12.04 -1.61
CA GLY A 12 -1.84 11.71 -3.04
C GLY A 12 -2.34 12.85 -3.94
N THR A 13 -2.11 14.12 -3.58
CA THR A 13 -2.65 15.30 -4.29
C THR A 13 -2.27 15.37 -5.77
N ARG A 14 -1.10 14.85 -6.16
CA ARG A 14 -0.66 14.73 -7.57
C ARG A 14 -1.54 13.80 -8.42
N LEU A 15 -2.30 12.92 -7.78
CA LEU A 15 -3.19 11.95 -8.42
C LEU A 15 -4.65 12.40 -8.32
N TRP A 16 -4.92 13.65 -7.99
CA TRP A 16 -6.27 14.21 -8.11
C TRP A 16 -6.72 14.12 -9.58
N PRO A 17 -7.98 13.75 -9.89
CA PRO A 17 -9.12 13.57 -8.98
C PRO A 17 -9.25 12.17 -8.37
N LEU A 18 -8.39 11.23 -8.76
CA LEU A 18 -8.46 9.83 -8.33
C LEU A 18 -8.19 9.69 -6.84
N SER A 19 -7.12 10.30 -6.32
CA SER A 19 -6.82 10.34 -4.89
C SER A 19 -7.48 11.55 -4.23
N ARG A 20 -8.27 11.31 -3.19
CA ARG A 20 -8.98 12.33 -2.41
C ARG A 20 -8.70 12.13 -0.92
N ARG A 21 -9.07 13.10 -0.08
CA ARG A 21 -8.87 13.02 1.37
C ARG A 21 -9.45 11.74 2.00
N LEU A 22 -10.64 11.32 1.54
CA LEU A 22 -11.32 10.10 2.00
C LEU A 22 -11.00 8.86 1.14
N PHE A 23 -10.32 9.03 0.01
CA PHE A 23 -9.88 7.94 -0.87
C PHE A 23 -8.38 8.08 -1.18
N PRO A 24 -7.49 7.75 -0.23
CA PRO A 24 -6.05 7.86 -0.40
C PRO A 24 -5.49 6.92 -1.48
N LYS A 25 -4.40 7.34 -2.13
CA LYS A 25 -3.73 6.61 -3.23
C LYS A 25 -3.43 5.15 -2.94
N GLN A 26 -3.07 4.80 -1.70
CA GLN A 26 -2.65 3.44 -1.35
C GLN A 26 -3.78 2.41 -1.47
N PHE A 27 -5.04 2.88 -1.49
CA PHE A 27 -6.21 2.03 -1.66
C PHE A 27 -6.72 1.98 -3.11
N LEU A 28 -6.05 2.68 -4.03
CA LEU A 28 -6.42 2.69 -5.44
C LEU A 28 -5.62 1.65 -6.23
N PRO A 29 -6.24 0.97 -7.21
CA PRO A 29 -5.54 0.10 -8.16
C PRO A 29 -4.91 0.94 -9.28
N LEU A 30 -3.80 1.63 -8.96
CA LEU A 30 -3.11 2.49 -9.94
C LEU A 30 -2.20 1.71 -10.89
N VAL A 31 -1.79 0.51 -10.48
CA VAL A 31 -0.92 -0.39 -11.27
C VAL A 31 -1.51 -1.79 -11.16
N GLY A 32 -2.10 -2.25 -12.26
CA GLY A 32 -2.86 -3.51 -12.30
C GLY A 32 -4.18 -3.41 -11.53
N ASP A 33 -4.71 -4.58 -11.14
CA ASP A 33 -6.08 -4.69 -10.63
C ASP A 33 -6.20 -4.63 -9.11
N ARG A 34 -5.08 -4.58 -8.39
CA ARG A 34 -5.05 -4.58 -6.91
C ARG A 34 -4.73 -3.21 -6.33
N PRO A 35 -5.32 -2.84 -5.18
CA PRO A 35 -4.88 -1.68 -4.41
C PRO A 35 -3.38 -1.68 -4.15
N MET A 36 -2.71 -0.54 -4.26
CA MET A 36 -1.26 -0.45 -4.09
C MET A 36 -0.77 -1.03 -2.75
N LEU A 37 -1.54 -0.88 -1.67
CA LEU A 37 -1.19 -1.42 -0.36
C LEU A 37 -1.18 -2.96 -0.40
N GLN A 38 -2.19 -3.59 -1.00
CA GLN A 38 -2.24 -5.05 -1.14
C GLN A 38 -1.08 -5.57 -2.00
N ALA A 39 -0.84 -4.95 -3.16
CA ALA A 39 0.30 -5.29 -4.01
C ALA A 39 1.65 -5.08 -3.30
N THR A 40 1.72 -4.18 -2.31
CA THR A 40 2.93 -3.98 -1.49
C THR A 40 3.12 -5.07 -0.45
N LEU A 41 2.04 -5.51 0.20
CA LEU A 41 2.07 -6.60 1.17
C LEU A 41 2.42 -7.94 0.49
N GLU A 42 1.90 -8.19 -0.71
CA GLU A 42 2.21 -9.39 -1.48
C GLU A 42 3.69 -9.50 -1.85
N ARG A 43 4.34 -8.37 -2.13
CA ARG A 43 5.80 -8.33 -2.37
C ARG A 43 6.63 -8.65 -1.13
N LEU A 44 6.04 -8.57 0.07
CA LEU A 44 6.70 -8.96 1.32
C LEU A 44 6.60 -10.46 1.61
N ALA A 45 5.88 -11.23 0.77
CA ALA A 45 5.82 -12.68 0.91
C ALA A 45 7.24 -13.28 0.87
N GLY A 46 7.58 -14.06 1.90
CA GLY A 46 8.90 -14.68 2.05
C GLY A 46 9.95 -13.84 2.79
N LEU A 47 9.66 -12.57 3.12
CA LEU A 47 10.58 -11.71 3.89
C LEU A 47 10.28 -11.68 5.39
N ALA A 48 9.06 -12.02 5.80
CA ALA A 48 8.65 -12.05 7.21
C ALA A 48 8.13 -13.44 7.61
N PRO A 49 8.54 -13.98 8.78
CA PRO A 49 7.94 -15.17 9.34
C PRO A 49 6.56 -14.82 9.93
N GLY A 50 5.49 -15.10 9.17
CA GLY A 50 4.10 -14.98 9.64
C GLY A 50 3.61 -13.56 9.91
N PRO A 51 2.29 -13.37 10.12
CA PRO A 51 1.73 -12.04 10.34
C PRO A 51 2.26 -11.45 11.64
N ALA A 52 2.79 -10.23 11.57
CA ALA A 52 2.97 -9.38 12.73
C ALA A 52 1.57 -8.99 13.22
N VAL A 53 1.09 -9.69 14.26
CA VAL A 53 -0.06 -9.29 15.06
C VAL A 53 0.33 -8.16 16.01
#